data_AF-A0A2I1N9J7-F1
#
_entry.id   AF-A0A2I1N9J7-F1
#
_cell.length_a   1.000
_cell.length_b   1.000
_cell.length_c   1.000
_cell.angle_alpha   90.00
_cell.angle_beta   90.00
_cell.angle_gamma   90.00
#
_symmetry.space_group_name_H-M   'P 1'
#
loop_
_entity.id
_entity.type
_entity.pdbx_description
1 polymer ?
#
loop_
_entity_poly.entity_id
_entity_poly.type
_entity_poly.pdbx_seq_one_letter_code
_entity_poly.pdbx_strand_id
1 'polypeptide(L)'
;MVLRWFLSLVLVLFFAGCVAKNEVINQNQKYEILKLEFPQNSKILPKVKNPKLFDRDLFLERFFRVWDFSQENRPKISKKEAFWALNAYKNTKHKKYYSPSRRVYDDKFFDKIYENANTDKFGELFFPAITLKNTFLRNAPTNEPIFISFQDAGEGYPFDYFANSTLGVNYPVLISHFSKNRDFVFVQTDSAWGWIDVRDIKILSQNEINLIKNSKFITILEDKLPLFNLNNKFLLNVRVGTLLMVHRYDDKYYYGKIFTKYGLENYKISKKNATEFPAVLNDENVKKVINGILGEPYGWGGFGYYRDCSLFTKDVMTSFGVWLGRNSKAQTVGHKSIDLSFLSSDEKLETIKQNATPYLALIYMPGHIMLYSGIINGEVSVIHNVWGLKTVDNGRALIGQTAITSLKIGQNNPNIMQSNLFLNKITKLILLD
;
A
#
# COMPACT_ATOMS: atom_id res chain seq x y z
N MET A 1 -23.93 -78.23 21.61
CA MET A 1 -24.42 -77.27 22.62
C MET A 1 -23.21 -76.43 23.01
N VAL A 2 -23.02 -75.15 22.67
CA VAL A 2 -23.88 -74.02 22.32
C VAL A 2 -23.09 -73.13 21.36
N LEU A 3 -23.71 -72.70 20.27
CA LEU A 3 -23.17 -71.81 19.24
C LEU A 3 -23.24 -70.35 19.75
N ARG A 4 -22.09 -69.67 19.93
CA ARG A 4 -22.04 -68.25 20.32
C ARG A 4 -22.22 -67.36 19.08
N TRP A 5 -23.37 -66.70 19.01
CA TRP A 5 -23.69 -65.65 18.06
C TRP A 5 -22.98 -64.34 18.43
N PHE A 6 -22.24 -63.74 17.48
CA PHE A 6 -21.82 -62.34 17.56
C PHE A 6 -22.86 -61.49 16.80
N LEU A 7 -23.74 -60.81 17.54
CA LEU A 7 -24.57 -59.74 16.99
C LEU A 7 -23.69 -58.47 16.88
N SER A 8 -23.42 -58.03 15.66
CA SER A 8 -22.88 -56.69 15.40
C SER A 8 -24.02 -55.68 15.41
N LEU A 9 -24.09 -54.86 16.46
CA LEU A 9 -25.06 -53.77 16.56
C LEU A 9 -24.52 -52.56 15.80
N VAL A 10 -24.97 -52.37 14.56
CA VAL A 10 -24.70 -51.15 13.77
C VAL A 10 -25.61 -50.05 14.29
N LEU A 11 -25.03 -49.13 15.06
CA LEU A 11 -25.71 -47.92 15.52
C LEU A 11 -25.76 -46.91 14.35
N VAL A 12 -26.86 -46.90 13.59
CA VAL A 12 -27.12 -45.86 12.58
C VAL A 12 -27.61 -44.61 13.30
N LEU A 13 -26.69 -43.68 13.56
CA LEU A 13 -27.02 -42.32 14.00
C LEU A 13 -27.66 -41.57 12.83
N PHE A 14 -28.98 -41.46 12.85
CA PHE A 14 -29.74 -40.53 12.01
C PHE A 14 -29.42 -39.10 12.46
N PHE A 15 -28.49 -38.43 11.76
CA PHE A 15 -28.39 -36.98 11.79
C PHE A 15 -29.59 -36.39 11.06
N ALA A 16 -30.68 -36.15 11.79
CA ALA A 16 -31.73 -35.23 11.36
C ALA A 16 -31.13 -33.81 11.36
N GLY A 17 -30.52 -33.43 10.23
CA GLY A 17 -30.07 -32.07 10.01
C GLY A 17 -31.27 -31.13 10.06
N CYS A 18 -31.28 -30.20 11.02
CA CYS A 18 -32.14 -29.03 10.94
C CYS A 18 -31.77 -28.28 9.65
N VAL A 19 -32.66 -28.31 8.67
CA VAL A 19 -32.60 -27.43 7.50
C VAL A 19 -32.83 -26.01 8.00
N ALA A 20 -31.74 -25.33 8.35
CA ALA A 20 -31.75 -23.88 8.45
C ALA A 20 -32.13 -23.35 7.06
N LYS A 21 -33.09 -22.41 7.01
CA LYS A 21 -33.37 -21.62 5.80
C LYS A 21 -32.03 -21.13 5.24
N ASN A 22 -31.62 -21.62 4.08
CA ASN A 22 -30.50 -21.05 3.35
C ASN A 22 -30.86 -19.58 3.07
N GLU A 23 -30.20 -18.65 3.77
CA GLU A 23 -30.11 -17.29 3.29
C GLU A 23 -29.42 -17.37 1.93
N VAL A 24 -30.21 -17.17 0.87
CA VAL A 24 -29.67 -17.04 -0.48
C VAL A 24 -28.83 -15.77 -0.48
N ILE A 25 -27.50 -15.93 -0.41
CA ILE A 25 -26.55 -14.83 -0.56
C ILE A 25 -26.62 -14.38 -2.02
N ASN A 26 -27.50 -13.43 -2.30
CA ASN A 26 -27.70 -12.88 -3.64
C ASN A 26 -26.43 -12.11 -4.05
N GLN A 27 -25.65 -12.63 -4.98
CA GLN A 27 -24.42 -12.00 -5.48
C GLN A 27 -24.77 -10.99 -6.58
N ASN A 28 -25.24 -9.80 -6.18
CA ASN A 28 -25.60 -8.71 -7.11
C ASN A 28 -24.41 -7.87 -7.57
N GLN A 29 -23.17 -8.21 -7.20
CA GLN A 29 -22.00 -7.45 -7.66
C GLN A 29 -21.73 -7.71 -9.13
N LYS A 30 -21.78 -6.65 -9.93
CA LYS A 30 -21.52 -6.72 -11.38
C LYS A 30 -20.11 -6.28 -11.69
N TYR A 31 -19.29 -7.24 -12.10
CA TYR A 31 -17.91 -7.03 -12.50
C TYR A 31 -17.72 -7.46 -13.95
N GLU A 32 -17.05 -6.62 -14.72
CA GLU A 32 -16.49 -6.99 -16.03
C GLU A 32 -14.97 -6.78 -15.96
N ILE A 33 -14.18 -7.69 -16.54
CA ILE A 33 -12.73 -7.50 -16.63
C ILE A 33 -12.44 -6.67 -17.88
N LEU A 34 -11.82 -5.52 -17.69
CA LEU A 34 -11.52 -4.60 -18.78
C LEU A 34 -10.29 -5.08 -19.56
N LYS A 35 -10.43 -5.15 -20.89
CA LYS A 35 -9.31 -5.44 -21.78
C LYS A 35 -8.34 -4.24 -21.79
N LEU A 36 -7.08 -4.48 -21.45
CA LEU A 36 -6.04 -3.45 -21.47
C LEU A 36 -5.59 -3.17 -22.90
N GLU A 37 -5.49 -1.89 -23.24
CA GLU A 37 -5.20 -1.42 -24.61
C GLU A 37 -3.71 -1.49 -24.98
N PHE A 38 -2.83 -1.52 -23.98
CA PHE A 38 -1.39 -1.63 -24.18
C PHE A 38 -0.86 -3.00 -23.75
N PRO A 39 0.23 -3.49 -24.36
CA PRO A 39 0.99 -4.61 -23.84
C PRO A 39 1.50 -4.31 -22.42
N GLN A 40 1.26 -5.21 -21.47
CA GLN A 40 1.68 -5.02 -20.08
C GLN A 40 3.13 -5.50 -19.91
N ASN A 41 4.09 -4.72 -20.45
CA ASN A 41 5.52 -4.96 -20.25
C ASN A 41 6.32 -3.65 -20.28
N SER A 42 7.49 -3.64 -19.65
CA SER A 42 8.33 -2.45 -19.56
C SER A 42 8.98 -2.02 -20.90
N LYS A 43 8.95 -2.84 -21.96
CA LYS A 43 9.59 -2.52 -23.24
C LYS A 43 8.83 -1.47 -24.04
N ILE A 44 7.52 -1.35 -23.82
CA ILE A 44 6.70 -0.31 -24.47
C ILE A 44 6.85 1.06 -23.81
N LEU A 45 7.48 1.12 -22.64
CA LEU A 45 7.61 2.35 -21.87
C LEU A 45 8.59 3.32 -22.57
N PRO A 46 8.22 4.60 -22.72
CA PRO A 46 9.07 5.64 -23.30
C PRO A 46 10.43 5.73 -22.61
N LYS A 47 11.48 6.01 -23.39
CA LYS A 47 12.83 6.16 -22.83
C LYS A 47 12.92 7.37 -21.90
N VAL A 48 13.66 7.21 -20.80
CA VAL A 48 14.09 8.35 -19.99
C VAL A 48 15.12 9.16 -20.79
N LYS A 49 14.77 10.39 -21.17
CA LYS A 49 15.64 11.26 -21.98
C LYS A 49 16.78 11.88 -21.16
N ASN A 50 16.46 12.34 -19.95
CA ASN A 50 17.39 13.03 -19.07
C ASN A 50 17.49 12.25 -17.75
N PRO A 51 18.52 11.39 -17.60
CA PRO A 51 18.77 10.73 -16.33
C PRO A 51 18.91 11.74 -15.19
N LYS A 52 18.32 11.44 -14.03
CA LYS A 52 18.34 12.34 -12.87
C LYS A 52 18.69 11.58 -11.60
N LEU A 53 19.61 12.12 -10.81
CA LEU A 53 19.89 11.68 -9.45
C LEU A 53 19.29 12.73 -8.49
N PHE A 54 18.44 12.29 -7.59
CA PHE A 54 17.82 13.17 -6.59
C PHE A 54 18.70 13.32 -5.35
N ASP A 55 18.42 14.36 -4.58
CA ASP A 55 19.09 14.62 -3.31
C ASP A 55 18.75 13.51 -2.30
N ARG A 56 19.77 12.69 -2.01
CA ARG A 56 19.70 11.61 -1.02
C ARG A 56 19.34 12.14 0.35
N ASP A 57 20.00 13.19 0.80
CA ASP A 57 19.97 13.61 2.19
C ASP A 57 18.64 14.31 2.50
N LEU A 58 18.09 15.05 1.54
CA LEU A 58 16.73 15.60 1.62
C LEU A 58 15.66 14.49 1.81
N PHE A 59 15.80 13.36 1.11
CA PHE A 59 14.91 12.22 1.31
C PHE A 59 15.11 11.59 2.68
N LEU A 60 16.35 11.28 3.06
CA LEU A 60 16.67 10.58 4.31
C LEU A 60 16.28 11.41 5.54
N GLU A 61 16.45 12.74 5.49
CA GLU A 61 15.97 13.65 6.53
C GLU A 61 14.46 13.46 6.74
N ARG A 62 13.66 13.48 5.67
CA ARG A 62 12.21 13.27 5.77
C ARG A 62 11.83 11.86 6.20
N PHE A 63 12.56 10.85 5.73
CA PHE A 63 12.28 9.45 6.01
C PHE A 63 12.56 9.10 7.48
N PHE A 64 13.67 9.58 8.03
CA PHE A 64 14.08 9.29 9.42
C PHE A 64 13.63 10.34 10.45
N ARG A 65 13.03 11.47 10.04
CA ARG A 65 12.63 12.57 10.95
C ARG A 65 11.83 12.15 12.17
N VAL A 66 11.06 11.06 12.06
CA VAL A 66 10.21 10.57 13.16
C VAL A 66 11.02 10.25 14.41
N TRP A 67 12.28 9.86 14.27
CA TRP A 67 13.16 9.57 15.40
C TRP A 67 13.69 10.82 16.12
N ASP A 68 13.57 11.99 15.50
CA ASP A 68 13.99 13.27 16.08
C ASP A 68 12.82 14.03 16.74
N PHE A 69 11.63 13.45 16.70
CA PHE A 69 10.45 14.04 17.34
C PHE A 69 10.43 13.79 18.84
N SER A 70 9.98 14.82 19.55
CA SER A 70 9.77 14.92 20.98
C SER A 70 8.43 15.62 21.24
N GLN A 71 8.08 15.78 22.51
CA GLN A 71 6.86 16.50 22.88
C GLN A 71 6.83 17.96 22.37
N GLU A 72 7.99 18.58 22.20
CA GLU A 72 8.12 20.00 21.87
C GLU A 72 8.08 20.28 20.35
N ASN A 73 8.66 19.38 19.54
CA ASN A 73 8.88 19.62 18.11
C ASN A 73 8.06 18.73 17.17
N ARG A 74 7.28 17.77 17.70
CA ARG A 74 6.46 16.91 16.84
C ARG A 74 5.37 17.71 16.12
N PRO A 75 4.96 17.30 14.89
CA PRO A 75 3.79 17.87 14.24
C PRO A 75 2.55 17.78 15.14
N LYS A 76 1.88 18.91 15.36
CA LYS A 76 0.65 18.96 16.13
C LYS A 76 -0.46 18.28 15.34
N ILE A 77 -1.08 17.26 15.92
CA ILE A 77 -2.26 16.58 15.39
C ILE A 77 -3.23 16.36 16.56
N SER A 78 -4.52 16.61 16.34
CA SER A 78 -5.53 16.36 17.37
C SER A 78 -5.78 14.86 17.55
N LYS A 79 -6.27 14.44 18.73
CA LYS A 79 -6.74 13.05 18.95
C LYS A 79 -7.83 12.68 17.94
N LYS A 80 -8.72 13.61 17.59
CA LYS A 80 -9.80 13.40 16.62
C LYS A 80 -9.24 13.04 15.24
N GLU A 81 -8.20 13.73 14.79
CA GLU A 81 -7.53 13.45 13.52
C GLU A 81 -6.70 12.16 13.58
N ALA A 82 -5.95 11.93 14.65
CA ALA A 82 -5.14 10.71 14.81
C ALA A 82 -5.99 9.43 14.87
N PHE A 83 -7.17 9.51 15.48
CA PHE A 83 -8.10 8.39 15.70
C PHE A 83 -9.41 8.54 14.93
N TRP A 84 -9.39 9.21 13.78
CA TRP A 84 -10.59 9.50 12.99
C TRP A 84 -11.40 8.24 12.70
N ALA A 85 -10.72 7.12 12.39
CA ALA A 85 -11.35 5.86 12.04
C ALA A 85 -12.08 5.20 13.21
N LEU A 86 -11.53 5.29 14.44
CA LEU A 86 -12.20 4.77 15.64
C LEU A 86 -13.52 5.50 15.91
N ASN A 87 -13.62 6.76 15.48
CA ASN A 87 -14.83 7.56 15.62
C ASN A 87 -15.82 7.36 14.45
N ALA A 88 -15.29 7.15 13.24
CA ALA A 88 -16.07 7.05 12.00
C ALA A 88 -16.62 5.64 11.74
N TYR A 89 -15.90 4.60 12.15
CA TYR A 89 -16.24 3.22 11.87
C TYR A 89 -16.94 2.58 13.05
N LYS A 90 -18.27 2.70 13.03
CA LYS A 90 -19.22 2.06 13.95
C LYS A 90 -20.55 1.89 13.26
N ASN A 91 -21.33 0.90 13.66
CA ASN A 91 -22.67 0.74 13.09
C ASN A 91 -23.55 1.96 13.38
N THR A 92 -24.44 2.24 12.43
CA THR A 92 -25.51 3.24 12.58
C THR A 92 -26.82 2.63 12.07
N LYS A 93 -27.88 3.44 12.02
CA LYS A 93 -29.14 3.09 11.36
C LYS A 93 -28.96 2.84 9.85
N HIS A 94 -28.02 3.53 9.21
CA HIS A 94 -27.85 3.55 7.75
C HIS A 94 -26.59 2.83 7.26
N LYS A 95 -25.69 2.47 8.17
CA LYS A 95 -24.42 1.84 7.82
C LYS A 95 -24.13 0.71 8.78
N LYS A 96 -23.87 -0.47 8.23
CA LYS A 96 -23.40 -1.65 8.96
C LYS A 96 -22.03 -2.05 8.42
N TYR A 97 -21.27 -2.73 9.25
CA TYR A 97 -19.98 -3.28 8.86
C TYR A 97 -20.00 -4.79 9.03
N TYR A 98 -19.36 -5.46 8.08
CA TYR A 98 -19.42 -6.89 7.90
C TYR A 98 -18.03 -7.50 8.08
N SER A 99 -18.02 -8.70 8.67
CA SER A 99 -16.85 -9.58 8.76
C SER A 99 -16.55 -10.24 7.41
N PRO A 100 -15.39 -10.91 7.26
CA PRO A 100 -15.09 -11.74 6.08
C PRO A 100 -16.16 -12.80 5.79
N SER A 101 -16.83 -13.31 6.83
CA SER A 101 -17.92 -14.28 6.69
C SER A 101 -19.27 -13.62 6.33
N ARG A 102 -19.25 -12.34 5.92
CA ARG A 102 -20.43 -11.53 5.55
C ARG A 102 -21.45 -11.36 6.68
N ARG A 103 -21.02 -11.51 7.94
CA ARG A 103 -21.89 -11.30 9.11
C ARG A 103 -21.69 -9.88 9.61
N VAL A 104 -22.76 -9.22 10.00
CA VAL A 104 -22.69 -7.89 10.62
C VAL A 104 -21.98 -8.01 11.97
N TYR A 105 -20.95 -7.19 12.20
CA TYR A 105 -20.37 -7.05 13.53
C TYR A 105 -21.37 -6.33 14.45
N ASP A 106 -21.46 -6.74 15.72
CA ASP A 106 -22.26 -6.04 16.71
C ASP A 106 -21.56 -4.75 17.19
N ASP A 107 -22.29 -3.91 17.94
CA ASP A 107 -21.73 -2.64 18.42
C ASP A 107 -20.61 -2.88 19.46
N LYS A 108 -20.70 -3.97 20.22
CA LYS A 108 -19.68 -4.39 21.20
C LYS A 108 -18.32 -4.67 20.56
N PHE A 109 -18.29 -5.14 19.31
CA PHE A 109 -17.04 -5.28 18.55
C PHE A 109 -16.31 -3.94 18.43
N PHE A 110 -17.02 -2.88 18.06
CA PHE A 110 -16.44 -1.54 17.91
C PHE A 110 -16.07 -0.92 19.25
N ASP A 111 -16.91 -1.09 20.27
CA ASP A 111 -16.64 -0.58 21.62
C ASP A 111 -15.36 -1.20 22.20
N LYS A 112 -15.18 -2.52 22.05
CA LYS A 112 -13.96 -3.22 22.49
C LYS A 112 -12.70 -2.70 21.79
N ILE A 113 -12.78 -2.43 20.49
CA ILE A 113 -11.67 -1.87 19.72
C ILE A 113 -11.33 -0.46 20.23
N TYR A 114 -12.35 0.38 20.42
CA TYR A 114 -12.18 1.75 20.92
C TYR A 114 -11.57 1.76 22.33
N GLU A 115 -12.08 0.93 23.23
CA GLU A 115 -11.54 0.79 24.58
C GLU A 115 -10.10 0.27 24.58
N ASN A 116 -9.78 -0.74 23.75
CA ASN A 116 -8.43 -1.28 23.64
C ASN A 116 -7.45 -0.27 23.04
N ALA A 117 -7.92 0.66 22.21
CA ALA A 117 -7.09 1.69 21.58
C ALA A 117 -6.48 2.68 22.57
N ASN A 118 -6.90 2.73 23.84
CA ASN A 118 -6.17 3.44 24.89
C ASN A 118 -5.79 4.90 24.54
N THR A 119 -6.68 5.62 23.85
CA THR A 119 -6.39 6.92 23.20
C THR A 119 -6.06 8.04 24.20
N ASP A 120 -6.33 7.82 25.48
CA ASP A 120 -5.91 8.71 26.58
C ASP A 120 -4.39 8.83 26.66
N LYS A 121 -3.68 7.74 26.36
CA LYS A 121 -2.22 7.63 26.35
C LYS A 121 -1.54 8.20 25.11
N PHE A 122 -2.31 8.77 24.19
CA PHE A 122 -1.78 9.32 22.95
C PHE A 122 -0.71 10.39 23.17
N GLY A 123 0.50 10.10 22.68
CA GLY A 123 1.64 11.00 22.74
C GLY A 123 2.36 11.02 24.09
N GLU A 124 2.09 10.05 24.97
CA GLU A 124 2.86 9.90 26.22
C GLU A 124 4.26 9.32 25.97
N LEU A 125 4.46 8.56 24.89
CA LEU A 125 5.74 7.97 24.53
C LEU A 125 6.30 8.58 23.24
N PHE A 126 7.62 8.58 23.17
CA PHE A 126 8.43 8.98 22.01
C PHE A 126 9.53 7.94 21.83
N PHE A 127 9.17 6.68 21.60
CA PHE A 127 10.16 5.61 21.45
C PHE A 127 10.46 5.37 19.97
N PRO A 128 11.68 5.69 19.49
CA PRO A 128 12.12 5.33 18.15
C PRO A 128 12.08 3.82 17.98
N ALA A 129 11.46 3.37 16.89
CA ALA A 129 11.36 1.96 16.57
C ALA A 129 11.50 1.73 15.07
N ILE A 130 11.64 0.46 14.70
CA ILE A 130 11.77 0.02 13.32
C ILE A 130 10.93 -1.24 13.09
N THR A 131 10.40 -1.41 11.88
CA THR A 131 9.72 -2.66 11.47
C THR A 131 10.73 -3.77 11.22
N LEU A 132 10.37 -5.02 11.52
CA LEU A 132 11.22 -6.21 11.42
C LEU A 132 10.93 -7.09 10.20
N LYS A 133 9.85 -6.77 9.48
CA LYS A 133 9.41 -7.38 8.20
C LYS A 133 8.44 -6.40 7.50
N ASN A 134 7.88 -6.78 6.35
CA ASN A 134 6.76 -6.03 5.80
C ASN A 134 5.57 -6.12 6.75
N THR A 135 5.00 -4.96 7.12
CA THR A 135 4.07 -4.84 8.24
C THR A 135 2.85 -4.02 7.86
N PHE A 136 1.68 -4.46 8.33
CA PHE A 136 0.43 -3.75 8.07
C PHE A 136 0.25 -2.60 9.06
N LEU A 137 -0.03 -1.40 8.53
CA LEU A 137 -0.44 -0.24 9.30
C LEU A 137 -1.96 -0.17 9.24
N ARG A 138 -2.60 -0.17 10.40
CA ARG A 138 -4.07 -0.21 10.52
C ARG A 138 -4.63 1.05 11.12
N ASN A 139 -5.88 1.34 10.79
CA ASN A 139 -6.65 2.43 11.37
C ASN A 139 -7.24 2.10 12.75
N ALA A 140 -7.15 0.83 13.18
CA ALA A 140 -7.61 0.34 14.49
C ALA A 140 -6.70 -0.80 15.02
N PRO A 141 -6.60 -0.99 16.35
CA PRO A 141 -5.77 -2.03 16.98
C PRO A 141 -6.44 -3.41 16.95
N THR A 142 -6.67 -3.93 15.75
CA THR A 142 -7.26 -5.25 15.53
C THR A 142 -6.73 -5.84 14.23
N ASN A 143 -6.65 -7.17 14.11
CA ASN A 143 -6.37 -7.84 12.83
C ASN A 143 -7.63 -8.09 12.00
N GLU A 144 -8.81 -7.92 12.60
CA GLU A 144 -10.10 -8.11 11.93
C GLU A 144 -10.34 -7.01 10.88
N PRO A 145 -10.68 -7.38 9.63
CA PRO A 145 -11.09 -6.41 8.64
C PRO A 145 -12.55 -5.99 8.83
N ILE A 146 -12.91 -4.82 8.31
CA ILE A 146 -14.31 -4.39 8.22
C ILE A 146 -14.68 -4.02 6.79
N PHE A 147 -15.85 -4.50 6.34
CA PHE A 147 -16.37 -4.22 5.01
C PHE A 147 -17.72 -3.50 5.11
N ILE A 148 -18.03 -2.59 4.19
CA ILE A 148 -19.33 -1.86 4.22
C ILE A 148 -20.44 -2.68 3.58
N SER A 149 -20.18 -3.33 2.44
CA SER A 149 -21.20 -4.04 1.67
C SER A 149 -20.56 -5.11 0.80
N PHE A 150 -21.20 -6.27 0.67
CA PHE A 150 -20.82 -7.30 -0.31
C PHE A 150 -21.75 -7.32 -1.53
N GLN A 151 -22.68 -6.37 -1.60
CA GLN A 151 -23.64 -6.25 -2.70
C GLN A 151 -23.26 -5.11 -3.65
N ASP A 152 -22.64 -4.05 -3.12
CA ASP A 152 -22.23 -2.89 -3.90
C ASP A 152 -20.89 -3.16 -4.59
N ALA A 153 -20.80 -2.88 -5.89
CA ALA A 153 -19.54 -3.06 -6.60
C ALA A 153 -18.52 -2.00 -6.16
N GLY A 154 -17.29 -2.43 -5.86
CA GLY A 154 -16.27 -1.56 -5.27
C GLY A 154 -16.36 -1.43 -3.74
N GLU A 155 -17.19 -2.27 -3.12
CA GLU A 155 -17.25 -2.50 -1.69
C GLU A 155 -16.99 -3.98 -1.40
N GLY A 156 -16.80 -4.34 -0.13
CA GLY A 156 -16.56 -5.73 0.26
C GLY A 156 -15.09 -6.09 0.07
N TYR A 157 -14.77 -7.37 -0.08
CA TYR A 157 -13.39 -7.76 -0.37
C TYR A 157 -12.92 -7.13 -1.71
N PRO A 158 -11.71 -6.53 -1.81
CA PRO A 158 -10.64 -6.44 -0.80
C PRO A 158 -10.61 -5.11 0.02
N PHE A 159 -11.68 -4.33 0.04
CA PHE A 159 -11.79 -3.02 0.71
C PHE A 159 -11.97 -3.15 2.23
N ASP A 160 -10.92 -3.62 2.93
CA ASP A 160 -10.85 -3.54 4.39
C ASP A 160 -10.73 -2.07 4.82
N TYR A 161 -11.77 -1.51 5.44
CA TYR A 161 -11.77 -0.10 5.86
C TYR A 161 -10.83 0.18 7.04
N PHE A 162 -10.40 -0.85 7.79
CA PHE A 162 -9.34 -0.69 8.77
C PHE A 162 -7.93 -0.75 8.16
N ALA A 163 -7.78 -1.11 6.88
CA ALA A 163 -6.52 -0.99 6.17
C ALA A 163 -6.11 0.48 6.03
N ASN A 164 -4.84 0.80 6.28
CA ASN A 164 -4.29 2.13 6.08
C ASN A 164 -3.09 2.09 5.14
N SER A 165 -2.06 1.31 5.48
CA SER A 165 -0.87 1.13 4.64
C SER A 165 -0.22 -0.21 4.85
N THR A 166 0.78 -0.51 4.02
CA THR A 166 1.86 -1.42 4.40
C THR A 166 3.16 -0.63 4.51
N LEU A 167 4.03 -1.06 5.42
CA LEU A 167 5.38 -0.55 5.60
C LEU A 167 6.35 -1.66 5.21
N GLY A 168 7.46 -1.31 4.56
CA GLY A 168 8.54 -2.26 4.28
C GLY A 168 9.23 -2.74 5.56
N VAL A 169 10.12 -3.72 5.44
CA VAL A 169 11.08 -4.05 6.51
C VAL A 169 12.00 -2.86 6.80
N ASN A 170 12.50 -2.75 8.03
CA ASN A 170 13.40 -1.69 8.46
C ASN A 170 12.84 -0.26 8.26
N TYR A 171 11.52 -0.09 8.29
CA TYR A 171 10.87 1.20 8.14
C TYR A 171 10.89 1.96 9.49
N PRO A 172 11.32 3.24 9.51
CA PRO A 172 11.38 4.02 10.73
C PRO A 172 9.98 4.42 11.21
N VAL A 173 9.71 4.17 12.49
CA VAL A 173 8.48 4.57 13.16
C VAL A 173 8.78 5.17 14.54
N LEU A 174 7.86 5.96 15.07
CA LEU A 174 7.91 6.47 16.44
C LEU A 174 6.68 5.96 17.20
N ILE A 175 6.89 5.24 18.29
CA ILE A 175 5.81 4.72 19.13
C ILE A 175 5.28 5.85 20.00
N SER A 176 3.97 6.05 19.92
CA SER A 176 3.22 7.01 20.70
C SER A 176 2.66 6.41 22.00
N HIS A 177 2.11 5.20 21.93
CA HIS A 177 1.58 4.43 23.07
C HIS A 177 1.20 3.01 22.64
N PHE A 178 0.86 2.17 23.62
CA PHE A 178 0.39 0.80 23.44
C PHE A 178 -1.13 0.72 23.62
N SER A 179 -1.76 -0.24 22.93
CA SER A 179 -3.12 -0.69 23.25
C SER A 179 -3.19 -1.24 24.68
N LYS A 180 -4.39 -1.29 25.28
CA LYS A 180 -4.56 -1.77 26.67
C LYS A 180 -4.06 -3.20 26.85
N ASN A 181 -4.32 -4.07 25.87
CA ASN A 181 -3.86 -5.45 25.88
C ASN A 181 -2.40 -5.65 25.39
N ARG A 182 -1.73 -4.56 24.98
CA ARG A 182 -0.34 -4.53 24.49
C ARG A 182 -0.04 -5.27 23.18
N ASP A 183 -1.04 -5.80 22.48
CA ASP A 183 -0.83 -6.46 21.19
C ASP A 183 -0.50 -5.48 20.06
N PHE A 184 -0.90 -4.22 20.20
CA PHE A 184 -0.66 -3.18 19.20
C PHE A 184 0.03 -1.95 19.79
N VAL A 185 0.79 -1.27 18.95
CA VAL A 185 1.32 0.06 19.20
C VAL A 185 0.74 1.06 18.22
N PHE A 186 0.41 2.25 18.69
CA PHE A 186 0.10 3.37 17.82
C PHE A 186 1.39 4.10 17.47
N VAL A 187 1.65 4.29 16.18
CA VAL A 187 2.90 4.85 15.68
C VAL A 187 2.67 6.04 14.75
N GLN A 188 3.67 6.92 14.72
CA GLN A 188 3.87 7.89 13.64
C GLN A 188 4.91 7.35 12.68
N THR A 189 4.63 7.45 11.38
CA THR A 189 5.59 7.23 10.29
C THR A 189 5.97 8.57 9.66
N ASP A 190 6.85 8.55 8.67
CA ASP A 190 7.17 9.74 7.85
C ASP A 190 5.93 10.41 7.25
N SER A 191 4.84 9.68 6.98
CA SER A 191 3.73 10.15 6.13
C SER A 191 2.32 9.74 6.58
N ALA A 192 2.19 8.98 7.67
CA ALA A 192 0.92 8.47 8.20
C ALA A 192 0.99 8.14 9.70
N TRP A 193 -0.17 7.99 10.33
CA TRP A 193 -0.35 7.46 11.68
C TRP A 193 -1.15 6.16 11.62
N GLY A 194 -0.93 5.24 12.55
CA GLY A 194 -1.73 4.02 12.63
C GLY A 194 -1.23 3.02 13.66
N TRP A 195 -1.88 1.86 13.68
CA TRP A 195 -1.64 0.74 14.58
C TRP A 195 -0.80 -0.34 13.90
N ILE A 196 0.20 -0.84 14.62
CA ILE A 196 1.07 -1.94 14.19
C ILE A 196 1.06 -3.02 15.28
N ASP A 197 1.07 -4.29 14.86
CA ASP A 197 1.30 -5.42 15.75
C ASP A 197 2.66 -5.28 16.45
N VAL A 198 2.67 -5.29 17.78
CA VAL A 198 3.90 -5.05 18.57
C VAL A 198 5.02 -6.03 18.23
N ARG A 199 4.69 -7.24 17.77
CA ARG A 199 5.66 -8.29 17.43
C ARG A 199 6.41 -8.02 16.12
N ASP A 200 5.93 -7.07 15.34
CA ASP A 200 6.49 -6.71 14.05
C ASP A 200 7.49 -5.55 14.13
N ILE A 201 7.71 -5.00 15.33
CA ILE A 201 8.59 -3.85 15.55
C ILE A 201 9.64 -4.11 16.61
N LYS A 202 10.70 -3.31 16.59
CA LYS A 202 11.72 -3.25 17.63
C LYS A 202 11.95 -1.80 18.04
N ILE A 203 11.87 -1.54 19.34
CA ILE A 203 12.34 -0.29 19.94
C ILE A 203 13.87 -0.24 19.82
N LEU A 204 14.39 0.90 19.40
CA LEU A 204 15.80 1.12 19.14
C LEU A 204 16.47 1.84 20.31
N SER A 205 17.70 1.43 20.61
CA SER A 205 18.65 2.20 21.41
C SER A 205 19.26 3.34 20.58
N GLN A 206 19.83 4.35 21.24
CA GLN A 206 20.53 5.44 20.54
C GLN A 206 21.68 4.94 19.66
N ASN A 207 22.40 3.90 20.08
CA ASN A 207 23.46 3.27 19.28
C ASN A 207 22.92 2.65 17.99
N GLU A 208 21.75 2.02 18.04
CA GLU A 208 21.11 1.44 16.85
C GLU A 208 20.57 2.53 15.91
N ILE A 209 20.00 3.62 16.46
CA ILE A 209 19.60 4.80 15.67
C ILE A 209 20.81 5.38 14.93
N ASN A 210 21.92 5.59 15.65
CA ASN A 210 23.15 6.12 15.08
C ASN A 210 23.75 5.17 14.03
N LEU A 211 23.73 3.86 14.27
CA LEU A 211 24.14 2.85 13.28
C LEU A 211 23.34 2.99 11.97
N ILE A 212 22.02 3.13 12.07
CA ILE A 212 21.16 3.24 10.89
C ILE A 212 21.40 4.58 10.17
N LYS A 213 21.34 5.71 10.89
CA LYS A 213 21.52 7.05 10.30
C LYS A 213 22.88 7.22 9.61
N ASN A 214 23.93 6.60 10.14
CA ASN A 214 25.28 6.66 9.57
C ASN A 214 25.55 5.62 8.46
N SER A 215 24.58 4.76 8.15
CA SER A 215 24.75 3.75 7.10
C SER A 215 24.58 4.32 5.70
N LYS A 216 25.22 3.67 4.73
CA LYS A 216 24.82 3.78 3.32
C LYS A 216 23.60 2.90 3.09
N PHE A 217 22.81 3.22 2.07
CA PHE A 217 21.60 2.48 1.74
C PHE A 217 21.65 1.97 0.30
N ILE A 218 21.01 0.84 0.08
CA ILE A 218 20.58 0.40 -1.24
C ILE A 218 19.06 0.44 -1.31
N THR A 219 18.54 0.56 -2.52
CA THR A 219 17.12 0.40 -2.83
C THR A 219 16.88 -0.84 -3.69
N ILE A 220 15.68 -1.39 -3.59
CA ILE A 220 15.26 -2.61 -4.27
C ILE A 220 14.61 -2.26 -5.62
N LEU A 221 15.08 -2.90 -6.68
CA LEU A 221 14.62 -2.67 -8.06
C LEU A 221 13.61 -3.71 -8.55
N GLU A 222 13.38 -4.79 -7.80
CA GLU A 222 12.46 -5.87 -8.15
C GLU A 222 11.60 -6.25 -6.94
N ASP A 223 10.30 -6.45 -7.16
CA ASP A 223 9.37 -6.66 -6.07
C ASP A 223 9.33 -8.11 -5.57
N LYS A 224 8.96 -8.31 -4.30
CA LYS A 224 8.84 -9.63 -3.66
C LYS A 224 10.10 -10.50 -3.77
N LEU A 225 11.27 -9.86 -3.84
CA LEU A 225 12.56 -10.53 -3.97
C LEU A 225 12.92 -11.26 -2.65
N PRO A 226 13.21 -12.58 -2.67
CA PRO A 226 13.63 -13.28 -1.49
C PRO A 226 15.03 -12.83 -1.05
N LEU A 227 15.15 -12.39 0.20
CA LEU A 227 16.41 -12.01 0.83
C LEU A 227 16.93 -13.13 1.73
N PHE A 228 18.22 -13.42 1.60
CA PHE A 228 18.90 -14.46 2.37
C PHE A 228 20.05 -13.88 3.18
N ASN A 229 20.34 -14.48 4.33
CA ASN A 229 21.54 -14.18 5.08
C ASN A 229 22.79 -14.82 4.41
N LEU A 230 23.97 -14.58 5.00
CA LEU A 230 25.23 -15.11 4.44
C LEU A 230 25.33 -16.65 4.45
N ASN A 231 24.54 -17.31 5.31
CA ASN A 231 24.43 -18.77 5.39
C ASN A 231 23.30 -19.32 4.49
N ASN A 232 22.80 -18.51 3.55
CA ASN A 232 21.69 -18.83 2.65
C ASN A 232 20.36 -19.18 3.38
N LYS A 233 20.17 -18.73 4.63
CA LYS A 233 18.88 -18.84 5.32
C LYS A 233 17.96 -17.74 4.82
N PHE A 234 16.75 -18.10 4.42
CA PHE A 234 15.70 -17.15 4.05
C PHE A 234 15.36 -16.23 5.23
N LEU A 235 15.35 -14.93 4.99
CA LEU A 235 14.99 -13.92 5.97
C LEU A 235 13.55 -13.45 5.77
N LEU A 236 13.26 -12.86 4.60
CA LEU A 236 11.95 -12.35 4.19
C LEU A 236 11.99 -11.96 2.70
N ASN A 237 10.84 -11.63 2.12
CA ASN A 237 10.75 -11.02 0.80
C ASN A 237 10.83 -9.50 0.91
N VAL A 238 11.86 -8.89 0.35
CA VAL A 238 11.98 -7.43 0.24
C VAL A 238 11.25 -6.93 -0.99
N ARG A 239 10.88 -5.66 -0.97
CA ARG A 239 9.99 -5.06 -1.97
C ARG A 239 10.50 -3.70 -2.42
N VAL A 240 10.10 -3.27 -3.62
CA VAL A 240 10.34 -1.90 -4.09
C VAL A 240 9.83 -0.90 -3.05
N GLY A 241 10.59 0.18 -2.81
CA GLY A 241 10.34 1.15 -1.74
C GLY A 241 11.05 0.83 -0.42
N THR A 242 11.72 -0.33 -0.31
CA THR A 242 12.54 -0.67 0.86
C THR A 242 13.94 -0.05 0.75
N LEU A 243 14.44 0.49 1.87
CA LEU A 243 15.85 0.87 2.04
C LEU A 243 16.56 -0.12 2.96
N LEU A 244 17.71 -0.64 2.54
CA LEU A 244 18.51 -1.56 3.35
C LEU A 244 19.91 -1.00 3.59
N MET A 245 20.41 -1.15 4.82
CA MET A 245 21.76 -0.71 5.19
C MET A 245 22.80 -1.56 4.48
N VAL A 246 23.76 -0.93 3.80
CA VAL A 246 24.88 -1.58 3.12
C VAL A 246 26.21 -1.09 3.70
N HIS A 247 27.17 -2.00 3.86
CA HIS A 247 28.51 -1.68 4.39
C HIS A 247 29.66 -2.11 3.48
N ARG A 248 29.44 -3.04 2.55
CA ARG A 248 30.42 -3.43 1.52
C ARG A 248 29.75 -3.95 0.27
N TYR A 249 30.50 -4.02 -0.83
CA TYR A 249 30.07 -4.66 -2.07
C TYR A 249 31.28 -5.28 -2.77
N ASP A 250 31.00 -6.21 -3.68
CA ASP A 250 31.93 -6.70 -4.70
C ASP A 250 31.32 -6.48 -6.10
N ASP A 251 31.84 -7.13 -7.12
CA ASP A 251 31.34 -6.99 -8.50
C ASP A 251 29.89 -7.45 -8.68
N LYS A 252 29.40 -8.39 -7.86
CA LYS A 252 28.11 -9.08 -8.03
C LYS A 252 27.10 -8.75 -6.94
N TYR A 253 27.54 -8.46 -5.72
CA TYR A 253 26.69 -8.39 -4.54
C TYR A 253 26.92 -7.12 -3.71
N TYR A 254 25.84 -6.64 -3.11
CA TYR A 254 25.87 -5.78 -1.93
C TYR A 254 25.75 -6.64 -0.68
N TYR A 255 26.47 -6.25 0.38
CA TYR A 255 26.42 -6.87 1.70
C TYR A 255 26.05 -5.85 2.75
N GLY A 256 25.08 -6.21 3.59
CA GLY A 256 24.43 -5.28 4.47
C GLY A 256 23.97 -5.91 5.77
N LYS A 257 23.33 -5.08 6.60
CA LYS A 257 22.70 -5.50 7.85
C LYS A 257 21.21 -5.20 7.81
N ILE A 258 20.40 -6.06 8.41
CA ILE A 258 18.95 -5.94 8.46
C ILE A 258 18.42 -6.33 9.84
N PHE A 259 17.46 -5.58 10.38
CA PHE A 259 16.82 -5.95 11.63
C PHE A 259 15.67 -6.89 11.30
N THR A 260 15.64 -8.05 11.95
CA THR A 260 14.60 -9.05 11.81
C THR A 260 14.10 -9.48 13.17
N LYS A 261 13.07 -10.34 13.21
CA LYS A 261 12.63 -10.97 14.46
C LYS A 261 13.71 -11.79 15.17
N TYR A 262 14.80 -12.14 14.48
CA TYR A 262 15.94 -12.87 15.06
C TYR A 262 17.06 -11.94 15.55
N GLY A 263 16.89 -10.62 15.42
CA GLY A 263 17.91 -9.62 15.70
C GLY A 263 18.54 -9.05 14.42
N LEU A 264 19.75 -8.50 14.57
CA LEU A 264 20.50 -7.86 13.49
C LEU A 264 21.26 -8.94 12.69
N GLU A 265 20.83 -9.17 11.45
CA GLU A 265 21.38 -10.21 10.56
C GLU A 265 22.19 -9.58 9.43
N ASN A 266 23.22 -10.30 8.97
CA ASN A 266 23.95 -9.93 7.76
C ASN A 266 23.27 -10.54 6.53
N TYR A 267 23.10 -9.78 5.46
CA TYR A 267 22.54 -10.26 4.20
C TYR A 267 23.50 -10.03 3.03
N LYS A 268 23.23 -10.74 1.92
CA LYS A 268 23.79 -10.41 0.59
C LYS A 268 22.65 -10.30 -0.43
N ILE A 269 22.77 -9.38 -1.38
CA ILE A 269 21.79 -9.18 -2.45
C ILE A 269 22.51 -8.85 -3.76
N SER A 270 22.02 -9.40 -4.86
CA SER A 270 22.60 -9.21 -6.19
C SER A 270 22.43 -7.76 -6.67
N LYS A 271 23.49 -7.19 -7.26
CA LYS A 271 23.45 -5.86 -7.91
C LYS A 271 22.48 -5.81 -9.11
N LYS A 272 21.98 -6.97 -9.59
CA LYS A 272 20.93 -7.00 -10.61
C LYS A 272 19.57 -6.54 -10.06
N ASN A 273 19.31 -6.77 -8.77
CA ASN A 273 18.01 -6.57 -8.14
C ASN A 273 17.98 -5.37 -7.19
N ALA A 274 19.13 -4.71 -6.95
CA ALA A 274 19.26 -3.54 -6.09
C ALA A 274 20.38 -2.63 -6.59
N THR A 275 20.35 -1.36 -6.18
CA THR A 275 21.40 -0.37 -6.46
C THR A 275 21.59 0.55 -5.27
N GLU A 276 22.68 1.32 -5.24
CA GLU A 276 22.89 2.35 -4.22
C GLU A 276 21.71 3.34 -4.21
N PHE A 277 21.30 3.77 -3.02
CA PHE A 277 20.20 4.70 -2.84
C PHE A 277 20.70 6.15 -2.81
N PRO A 278 20.04 7.08 -3.52
CA PRO A 278 18.92 6.86 -4.44
C PRO A 278 19.36 6.25 -5.76
N ALA A 279 18.48 5.43 -6.35
CA ALA A 279 18.70 4.97 -7.71
C ALA A 279 18.69 6.18 -8.66
N VAL A 280 19.61 6.23 -9.62
CA VAL A 280 19.49 7.19 -10.73
C VAL A 280 18.21 6.87 -11.49
N LEU A 281 17.33 7.87 -11.66
CA LEU A 281 16.16 7.76 -12.52
C LEU A 281 16.63 7.77 -13.97
N ASN A 282 16.88 6.58 -14.50
CA ASN A 282 17.30 6.31 -15.88
C ASN A 282 16.43 5.19 -16.47
N ASP A 283 16.60 4.92 -17.76
CA ASP A 283 15.79 3.95 -18.49
C ASP A 283 15.84 2.54 -17.85
N GLU A 284 17.03 2.11 -17.43
CA GLU A 284 17.24 0.79 -16.85
C GLU A 284 16.54 0.63 -15.49
N ASN A 285 16.78 1.55 -14.54
CA ASN A 285 16.26 1.44 -13.18
C ASN A 285 14.74 1.61 -13.15
N VAL A 286 14.19 2.58 -13.90
CA VAL A 286 12.73 2.78 -13.99
C VAL A 286 12.06 1.54 -14.56
N LYS A 287 12.58 0.99 -15.66
CA LYS A 287 11.98 -0.21 -16.26
C LYS A 287 12.08 -1.42 -15.36
N LYS A 288 13.19 -1.64 -14.64
CA LYS A 288 13.30 -2.72 -13.66
C LYS A 288 12.25 -2.60 -12.55
N VAL A 289 12.16 -1.41 -11.93
CA VAL A 289 11.19 -1.13 -10.86
C VAL A 289 9.76 -1.37 -11.34
N ILE A 290 9.38 -0.79 -12.48
CA ILE A 290 8.02 -0.94 -13.01
C ILE A 290 7.74 -2.39 -13.41
N ASN A 291 8.68 -3.06 -14.06
CA ASN A 291 8.51 -4.46 -14.46
C ASN A 291 8.34 -5.40 -13.27
N GLY A 292 8.99 -5.12 -12.14
CA GLY A 292 8.85 -5.89 -10.91
C GLY A 292 7.47 -5.77 -10.24
N ILE A 293 6.71 -4.69 -10.52
CA ILE A 293 5.40 -4.44 -9.90
C ILE A 293 4.24 -4.64 -10.90
N LEU A 294 4.51 -4.63 -12.20
CA LEU A 294 3.47 -4.72 -13.23
C LEU A 294 2.65 -6.02 -13.09
N GLY A 295 1.32 -5.90 -13.14
CA GLY A 295 0.40 -7.02 -12.90
C GLY A 295 0.16 -7.36 -11.42
N GLU A 296 0.79 -6.66 -10.47
CA GLU A 296 0.50 -6.84 -9.05
C GLU A 296 -0.98 -6.49 -8.77
N PRO A 297 -1.75 -7.37 -8.10
CA PRO A 297 -3.13 -7.09 -7.72
C PRO A 297 -3.31 -5.77 -6.96
N TYR A 298 -4.48 -5.16 -7.07
CA TYR A 298 -4.84 -3.99 -6.27
C TYR A 298 -5.10 -4.36 -4.81
N GLY A 299 -4.43 -3.69 -3.88
CA GLY A 299 -4.63 -3.85 -2.44
C GLY A 299 -5.03 -2.54 -1.77
N TRP A 300 -6.32 -2.35 -1.48
CA TRP A 300 -6.83 -1.19 -0.75
C TRP A 300 -6.09 -1.01 0.58
N GLY A 301 -5.50 0.16 0.83
CA GLY A 301 -4.75 0.42 2.05
C GLY A 301 -3.57 -0.54 2.28
N GLY A 302 -3.12 -1.24 1.24
CA GLY A 302 -2.09 -2.28 1.32
C GLY A 302 -2.60 -3.68 1.67
N PHE A 303 -3.92 -3.92 1.59
CA PHE A 303 -4.50 -5.24 1.86
C PHE A 303 -3.77 -6.35 1.08
N GLY A 304 -3.48 -7.48 1.73
CA GLY A 304 -2.72 -8.59 1.14
C GLY A 304 -1.23 -8.30 0.90
N TYR A 305 -0.68 -7.22 1.48
CA TYR A 305 0.67 -6.71 1.22
C TYR A 305 0.89 -6.22 -0.22
N TYR A 306 -0.19 -5.97 -0.96
CA TYR A 306 -0.17 -5.32 -2.26
C TYR A 306 -0.14 -3.79 -2.11
N ARG A 307 -0.22 -3.07 -3.23
CA ARG A 307 -0.28 -1.61 -3.28
C ARG A 307 -1.66 -1.12 -3.72
N ASP A 308 -2.07 0.02 -3.17
CA ASP A 308 -3.09 0.87 -3.81
C ASP A 308 -2.42 1.90 -4.71
N CYS A 309 -3.21 2.78 -5.33
CA CYS A 309 -2.72 3.79 -6.27
C CYS A 309 -1.62 4.70 -5.70
N SER A 310 -1.79 5.13 -4.46
CA SER A 310 -0.87 6.07 -3.80
C SER A 310 0.30 5.37 -3.12
N LEU A 311 0.13 4.14 -2.63
CA LEU A 311 1.26 3.36 -2.15
C LEU A 311 2.17 2.93 -3.31
N PHE A 312 1.58 2.63 -4.48
CA PHE A 312 2.32 2.39 -5.72
C PHE A 312 3.25 3.56 -6.06
N THR A 313 2.72 4.78 -6.17
CA THR A 313 3.55 5.95 -6.49
C THR A 313 4.57 6.22 -5.39
N LYS A 314 4.20 6.11 -4.11
CA LYS A 314 5.14 6.32 -2.99
C LYS A 314 6.31 5.35 -3.05
N ASP A 315 6.08 4.06 -3.23
CA ASP A 315 7.14 3.04 -3.22
C ASP A 315 8.04 3.15 -4.46
N VAL A 316 7.46 3.38 -5.64
CA VAL A 316 8.23 3.61 -6.87
C VAL A 316 9.13 4.84 -6.70
N MET A 317 8.56 5.97 -6.29
CA MET A 317 9.32 7.23 -6.16
C MET A 317 10.32 7.21 -5.01
N THR A 318 10.05 6.45 -3.94
CA THR A 318 11.02 6.19 -2.87
C THR A 318 12.29 5.55 -3.41
N SER A 319 12.21 4.70 -4.44
CA SER A 319 13.41 4.07 -5.03
C SER A 319 14.36 5.09 -5.65
N PHE A 320 13.81 6.20 -6.14
CA PHE A 320 14.57 7.29 -6.78
C PHE A 320 14.87 8.46 -5.85
N GLY A 321 14.56 8.36 -4.55
CA GLY A 321 14.81 9.43 -3.58
C GLY A 321 13.81 10.59 -3.65
N VAL A 322 12.61 10.37 -4.20
CA VAL A 322 11.53 11.37 -4.20
C VAL A 322 10.52 11.00 -3.13
N TRP A 323 10.44 11.84 -2.09
CA TRP A 323 9.52 11.62 -0.98
C TRP A 323 8.09 12.01 -1.37
N LEU A 324 7.14 11.11 -1.16
CA LEU A 324 5.71 11.34 -1.35
C LEU A 324 4.91 11.03 -0.08
N GLY A 325 3.83 11.78 0.13
CA GLY A 325 2.83 11.49 1.15
C GLY A 325 2.11 10.15 0.92
N ARG A 326 1.49 9.59 1.96
CA ARG A 326 0.85 8.27 1.87
C ARG A 326 -0.41 8.24 1.00
N ASN A 327 -1.29 9.22 1.17
CA ASN A 327 -2.58 9.26 0.48
C ASN A 327 -2.50 10.08 -0.82
N SER A 328 -3.30 9.73 -1.83
CA SER A 328 -3.31 10.41 -3.14
C SER A 328 -3.43 11.93 -3.04
N LYS A 329 -4.30 12.45 -2.17
CA LYS A 329 -4.44 13.90 -1.92
C LYS A 329 -3.16 14.50 -1.31
N ALA A 330 -2.52 13.81 -0.37
CA ALA A 330 -1.31 14.28 0.29
C ALA A 330 -0.11 14.35 -0.67
N GLN A 331 -0.11 13.53 -1.74
CA GLN A 331 0.91 13.60 -2.79
C GLN A 331 0.78 14.83 -3.70
N THR A 332 -0.30 15.61 -3.56
CA THR A 332 -0.47 16.88 -4.28
C THR A 332 0.14 18.08 -3.53
N VAL A 333 0.67 17.86 -2.32
CA VAL A 333 1.19 18.90 -1.43
C VAL A 333 2.73 18.95 -1.52
N GLY A 334 3.29 20.16 -1.53
CA GLY A 334 4.75 20.35 -1.52
C GLY A 334 5.44 20.20 -2.87
N HIS A 335 4.66 20.14 -3.96
CA HIS A 335 5.15 20.06 -5.35
C HIS A 335 4.43 21.12 -6.21
N LYS A 336 5.08 21.56 -7.29
CA LYS A 336 4.43 22.42 -8.29
C LYS A 336 3.28 21.64 -8.92
N SER A 337 2.11 22.27 -9.03
CA SER A 337 0.94 21.66 -9.65
C SER A 337 0.25 22.59 -10.62
N ILE A 338 -0.27 22.04 -11.71
CA ILE A 338 -1.13 22.70 -12.68
C ILE A 338 -2.57 22.23 -12.43
N ASP A 339 -3.49 23.18 -12.25
CA ASP A 339 -4.91 22.88 -12.15
C ASP A 339 -5.47 22.53 -13.53
N LEU A 340 -6.13 21.39 -13.61
CA LEU A 340 -6.74 20.86 -14.83
C LEU A 340 -8.27 20.78 -14.70
N SER A 341 -8.86 21.17 -13.57
CA SER A 341 -10.26 20.92 -13.25
C SER A 341 -11.25 21.60 -14.19
N PHE A 342 -10.89 22.75 -14.75
CA PHE A 342 -11.72 23.54 -15.66
C PHE A 342 -11.45 23.29 -17.15
N LEU A 343 -10.48 22.44 -17.48
CA LEU A 343 -10.10 22.14 -18.87
C LEU A 343 -10.98 21.04 -19.46
N SER A 344 -11.26 21.13 -20.76
CA SER A 344 -11.82 20.04 -21.56
C SER A 344 -10.86 18.84 -21.62
N SER A 345 -11.36 17.68 -22.03
CA SER A 345 -10.56 16.45 -22.13
C SER A 345 -9.34 16.61 -23.05
N ASP A 346 -9.50 17.33 -24.18
CA ASP A 346 -8.41 17.56 -25.13
C ASP A 346 -7.39 18.56 -24.57
N GLU A 347 -7.85 19.66 -23.96
CA GLU A 347 -6.98 20.63 -23.29
C GLU A 347 -6.18 19.99 -22.14
N LYS A 348 -6.79 19.05 -21.39
CA LYS A 348 -6.08 18.25 -20.36
C LYS A 348 -4.94 17.45 -20.99
N LEU A 349 -5.21 16.72 -22.08
CA LEU A 349 -4.20 15.91 -22.76
C LEU A 349 -3.06 16.78 -23.28
N GLU A 350 -3.37 17.90 -23.94
CA GLU A 350 -2.35 18.82 -24.46
C GLU A 350 -1.53 19.45 -23.34
N THR A 351 -2.19 19.89 -22.25
CA THR A 351 -1.48 20.43 -21.08
C THR A 351 -0.52 19.41 -20.48
N ILE A 352 -0.94 18.15 -20.36
CA ILE A 352 -0.07 17.06 -19.86
C ILE A 352 1.12 16.85 -20.80
N LYS A 353 0.89 16.76 -22.12
CA LYS A 353 1.96 16.56 -23.11
C LYS A 353 3.00 17.66 -23.09
N GLN A 354 2.57 18.91 -22.90
CA GLN A 354 3.44 20.08 -22.94
C GLN A 354 4.26 20.26 -21.65
N ASN A 355 3.69 19.89 -20.50
CA ASN A 355 4.25 20.25 -19.19
C ASN A 355 4.84 19.09 -18.40
N ALA A 356 4.46 17.84 -18.70
CA ALA A 356 4.87 16.69 -17.91
C ALA A 356 6.13 16.01 -18.48
N THR A 357 7.08 15.71 -17.60
CA THR A 357 8.23 14.86 -17.93
C THR A 357 7.91 13.40 -17.58
N PRO A 358 8.13 12.42 -18.48
CA PRO A 358 7.90 11.01 -18.18
C PRO A 358 8.58 10.58 -16.87
N TYR A 359 7.83 9.86 -16.02
CA TYR A 359 8.24 9.36 -14.70
C TYR A 359 8.52 10.42 -13.63
N LEU A 360 8.34 11.69 -13.98
CA LEU A 360 8.54 12.86 -13.11
C LEU A 360 7.28 13.71 -12.97
N ALA A 361 6.11 13.12 -13.23
CA ALA A 361 4.85 13.76 -13.01
C ALA A 361 3.78 12.79 -12.52
N LEU A 362 2.92 13.26 -11.62
CA LEU A 362 1.75 12.55 -11.16
C LEU A 362 0.48 13.22 -11.69
N ILE A 363 -0.50 12.41 -12.04
CA ILE A 363 -1.81 12.87 -12.51
C ILE A 363 -2.85 12.48 -11.46
N TYR A 364 -3.57 13.47 -10.95
CA TYR A 364 -4.45 13.31 -9.80
C TYR A 364 -5.93 13.57 -10.14
N MET A 365 -6.78 12.74 -9.56
CA MET A 365 -8.22 12.95 -9.42
C MET A 365 -8.65 12.57 -8.00
N PRO A 366 -9.78 13.08 -7.48
CA PRO A 366 -10.31 12.62 -6.19
C PRO A 366 -10.40 11.08 -6.13
N GLY A 367 -9.67 10.48 -5.18
CA GLY A 367 -9.63 9.03 -4.98
C GLY A 367 -8.61 8.25 -5.83
N HIS A 368 -7.88 8.89 -6.76
CA HIS A 368 -6.90 8.17 -7.59
C HIS A 368 -5.69 9.03 -7.97
N ILE A 369 -4.52 8.40 -8.09
CA ILE A 369 -3.29 9.04 -8.53
C ILE A 369 -2.49 8.09 -9.43
N MET A 370 -1.83 8.65 -10.43
CA MET A 370 -1.21 7.89 -11.51
C MET A 370 0.17 8.48 -11.83
N LEU A 371 1.15 7.63 -12.14
CA LEU A 371 2.47 8.06 -12.62
C LEU A 371 2.42 8.25 -14.13
N TYR A 372 2.71 9.45 -14.62
CA TYR A 372 2.82 9.71 -16.05
C TYR A 372 4.03 8.98 -16.62
N SER A 373 3.84 8.18 -17.67
CA SER A 373 4.92 7.39 -18.30
C SER A 373 5.34 7.91 -19.68
N GLY A 374 4.67 8.92 -20.22
CA GLY A 374 4.98 9.49 -21.53
C GLY A 374 3.88 9.25 -22.55
N ILE A 375 4.30 8.99 -23.80
CA ILE A 375 3.41 8.73 -24.92
C ILE A 375 3.66 7.33 -25.47
N ILE A 376 2.59 6.54 -25.60
CA ILE A 376 2.62 5.19 -26.20
C ILE A 376 1.56 5.17 -27.30
N ASN A 377 1.95 4.83 -28.53
CA ASN A 377 1.07 4.81 -29.71
C ASN A 377 0.27 6.11 -29.91
N GLY A 378 0.88 7.27 -29.64
CA GLY A 378 0.25 8.59 -29.79
C GLY A 378 -0.63 9.03 -28.60
N GLU A 379 -0.86 8.16 -27.62
CA GLU A 379 -1.71 8.44 -26.47
C GLU A 379 -0.90 8.72 -25.20
N VAL A 380 -1.41 9.63 -24.36
CA VAL A 380 -0.88 9.90 -23.02
C VAL A 380 -1.00 8.64 -22.18
N SER A 381 0.13 8.08 -21.76
CA SER A 381 0.21 6.85 -20.99
C SER A 381 0.52 7.11 -19.52
N VAL A 382 -0.05 6.26 -18.67
CA VAL A 382 0.19 6.25 -17.23
C VAL A 382 0.49 4.84 -16.73
N ILE A 383 1.15 4.76 -15.58
CA ILE A 383 1.28 3.55 -14.78
C ILE A 383 0.59 3.80 -13.45
N HIS A 384 -0.28 2.87 -13.04
CA HIS A 384 -1.03 2.99 -11.81
C HIS A 384 -1.45 1.64 -11.27
N ASN A 385 -1.66 1.51 -9.96
CA ASN A 385 -2.40 0.39 -9.39
C ASN A 385 -3.84 0.83 -9.12
N VAL A 386 -4.80 0.21 -9.78
CA VAL A 386 -6.19 0.69 -9.80
C VAL A 386 -7.20 -0.46 -9.74
N TRP A 387 -8.30 -0.24 -9.02
CA TRP A 387 -9.37 -1.23 -8.94
C TRP A 387 -10.16 -1.33 -10.25
N GLY A 388 -10.84 -0.25 -10.67
CA GLY A 388 -11.63 -0.27 -11.88
C GLY A 388 -12.44 1.01 -12.09
N LEU A 389 -13.08 1.11 -13.26
CA LEU A 389 -13.97 2.19 -13.63
C LEU A 389 -15.41 1.87 -13.20
N LYS A 390 -16.21 2.91 -12.92
CA LYS A 390 -17.64 2.75 -12.62
C LYS A 390 -18.43 2.54 -13.91
N THR A 391 -19.27 1.51 -13.94
CA THR A 391 -20.18 1.23 -15.07
C THR A 391 -21.54 1.92 -14.90
N VAL A 392 -22.34 1.97 -15.97
CA VAL A 392 -23.69 2.57 -16.01
C VAL A 392 -24.65 1.98 -14.98
N ASP A 393 -24.50 0.69 -14.67
CA ASP A 393 -25.37 -0.07 -13.78
C ASP A 393 -24.81 -0.16 -12.34
N ASN A 394 -23.97 0.82 -11.97
CA ASN A 394 -23.27 0.90 -10.68
C ASN A 394 -22.32 -0.27 -10.38
N GLY A 395 -22.01 -1.11 -11.37
CA GLY A 395 -20.95 -2.12 -11.33
C GLY A 395 -19.53 -1.54 -11.40
N ARG A 396 -18.54 -2.41 -11.67
CA ARG A 396 -17.16 -2.01 -11.95
C ARG A 396 -16.58 -2.74 -13.16
N ALA A 397 -15.94 -1.98 -14.03
CA ALA A 397 -15.04 -2.48 -15.06
C ALA A 397 -13.63 -2.58 -14.46
N LEU A 398 -13.26 -3.79 -14.06
CA LEU A 398 -12.06 -4.09 -13.30
C LEU A 398 -10.82 -4.02 -14.17
N ILE A 399 -9.82 -3.30 -13.67
CA ILE A 399 -8.42 -3.47 -14.06
C ILE A 399 -7.77 -4.34 -12.98
N GLY A 400 -7.96 -3.98 -11.70
CA GLY A 400 -7.68 -4.82 -10.54
C GLY A 400 -6.21 -5.05 -10.24
N GLN A 401 -5.30 -4.30 -10.86
CA GLN A 401 -3.86 -4.51 -10.79
C GLN A 401 -3.05 -3.25 -11.14
N THR A 402 -1.74 -3.33 -10.94
CA THR A 402 -0.78 -2.41 -11.55
C THR A 402 -0.77 -2.58 -13.06
N ALA A 403 -1.12 -1.53 -13.79
CA ALA A 403 -1.24 -1.57 -15.24
C ALA A 403 -0.65 -0.32 -15.91
N ILE A 404 -0.27 -0.48 -17.17
CA ILE A 404 0.02 0.60 -18.11
C ILE A 404 -1.24 0.83 -18.94
N THR A 405 -1.81 2.03 -18.87
CA THR A 405 -3.02 2.39 -19.62
C THR A 405 -2.87 3.77 -20.24
N SER A 406 -3.73 4.10 -21.20
CA SER A 406 -3.99 5.49 -21.56
C SER A 406 -4.89 6.14 -20.51
N LEU A 407 -5.05 7.45 -20.57
CA LEU A 407 -6.07 8.16 -19.78
C LEU A 407 -7.50 7.94 -20.31
N LYS A 408 -7.64 7.40 -21.53
CA LYS A 408 -8.91 7.11 -22.22
C LYS A 408 -9.37 5.66 -22.04
N ILE A 409 -8.68 4.86 -21.23
CA ILE A 409 -9.01 3.46 -20.98
C ILE A 409 -10.51 3.29 -20.66
N GLY A 410 -11.17 2.38 -21.39
CA GLY A 410 -12.60 2.13 -21.28
C GLY A 410 -13.50 3.00 -22.15
N GLN A 411 -12.99 3.97 -22.93
CA GLN A 411 -13.81 4.87 -23.75
C GLN A 411 -14.71 4.15 -24.79
N ASN A 412 -14.26 2.98 -25.28
CA ASN A 412 -14.97 2.18 -26.28
C ASN A 412 -15.90 1.14 -25.64
N ASN A 413 -16.00 1.11 -24.31
CA ASN A 413 -16.86 0.17 -23.60
C ASN A 413 -18.26 0.81 -23.40
N PRO A 414 -19.33 0.23 -23.97
CA PRO A 414 -20.68 0.81 -23.87
C PRO A 414 -21.22 0.87 -22.43
N ASN A 415 -20.66 0.07 -21.52
CA ASN A 415 -21.05 0.08 -20.11
C ASN A 415 -20.38 1.20 -19.31
N ILE A 416 -19.50 2.01 -19.91
CA ILE A 416 -18.78 3.09 -19.23
C ILE A 416 -19.20 4.44 -19.81
N MET A 417 -19.83 5.28 -18.99
CA MET A 417 -20.13 6.66 -19.39
C MET A 417 -18.85 7.47 -19.57
N GLN A 418 -18.85 8.41 -20.52
CA GLN A 418 -17.73 9.35 -20.71
C GLN A 418 -17.35 10.06 -19.40
N SER A 419 -18.33 10.54 -18.63
CA SER A 419 -18.10 11.18 -17.33
C SER A 419 -17.42 10.27 -16.29
N ASN A 420 -17.41 8.94 -16.51
CA ASN A 420 -16.76 7.98 -15.63
C ASN A 420 -15.30 7.68 -15.99
N LEU A 421 -14.83 8.09 -17.17
CA LEU A 421 -13.43 7.93 -17.58
C LEU A 421 -12.49 8.71 -16.66
N PHE A 422 -11.27 8.19 -16.47
CA PHE A 422 -10.26 8.86 -15.66
C PHE A 422 -9.94 10.25 -16.21
N LEU A 423 -9.74 10.38 -17.53
CA LEU A 423 -9.45 11.66 -18.19
C LEU A 423 -10.39 12.80 -17.74
N ASN A 424 -11.69 12.50 -17.67
CA ASN A 424 -12.71 13.49 -17.35
C ASN A 424 -12.74 13.87 -15.87
N LYS A 425 -12.21 13.02 -14.98
CA LYS A 425 -12.13 13.25 -13.54
C LYS A 425 -10.81 13.85 -13.06
N ILE A 426 -9.80 13.93 -13.93
CA ILE A 426 -8.50 14.56 -13.59
C ILE A 426 -8.73 16.02 -13.20
N THR A 427 -8.06 16.42 -12.13
CA THR A 427 -8.11 17.78 -11.59
C THR A 427 -6.76 18.43 -11.45
N LYS A 428 -5.66 17.65 -11.36
CA LYS A 428 -4.32 18.22 -11.20
C LYS A 428 -3.25 17.40 -11.92
N LEU A 429 -2.27 18.11 -12.46
CA LEU A 429 -0.96 17.59 -12.85
C LEU A 429 0.07 18.06 -11.83
N ILE A 430 0.86 17.16 -11.27
CA ILE A 430 1.87 17.41 -10.24
C ILE A 430 3.23 17.13 -10.85
N LEU A 431 4.16 18.08 -10.76
CA LEU A 431 5.51 17.99 -11.31
C LEU A 431 6.50 17.65 -10.18
N LEU A 432 7.33 16.64 -10.38
CA LEU A 432 8.27 16.09 -9.39
C LEU A 432 9.73 16.46 -9.67
N ASP A 433 9.99 17.24 -10.72
CA ASP A 433 11.33 17.66 -11.13
C ASP A 433 11.85 18.91 -10.40
#